data_AF-A0A6I0E349-F1
#
_entry.id   AF-A0A6I0E349-F1
#
_cell.length_a   1.000
_cell.length_b   1.000
_cell.length_c   1.000
_cell.angle_alpha   90.00
_cell.angle_beta   90.00
_cell.angle_gamma   90.00
#
_symmetry.space_group_name_H-M   'P 1'
#
loop_
_entity.id
_entity.type
_entity.pdbx_description
1 polymer ?
#
loop_
_entity_poly.entity_id
_entity_poly.type
_entity_poly.pdbx_seq_one_letter_code
_entity_poly.pdbx_strand_id
1 'polypeptide(L)'
;TGGGTDWNKVQGNIIGLGADGSTVLANDGDGIYADGNVRYLEITKNVISGNSGNGIYIYDNGQDASGSSIVGNYIGTDATGVLAKGNDGTGIYISGAGGFSANLIVIGDGTDDGKNIVSGNSGCGITISGNSAYQNKIQKNYVGVNINGAALANALDGVRLENFTYGDSIIENVISGNGVNGIVTDGSWDNVILGNMIGTDPSGMSSVANGQAGIYIHDSWETYGMKIGDGTPQGRNIISGNGTNGIMLFEEYDYGIYNNTILGNYIGTAADGISPLGNAGSGISFQSVGMVASTTDNELNGNIISHNSGDGVTLDGSGVHSNFMFANSIYDNTGAGITISNGAQYDIAPTIIDSLGLGNILYGRGAGPGNIIQVYYNGSDEEGQIFFDTTQADEAGNWSIELTQVIGNLNITALHSVTTDGRNTSAFSAPFASAPGVFIPDSSYLNFGNIIVGDSLTLMIEAAVTGNGIITTEGTLDFESMFRGISGTEFPDTSFNGEKITGYFQFKPTTFGTFSDTIRLTNNSSVNPLKIYLQGNGAPGTLVASASTVNFGNILVGDSSTQTIRMFTNNGPVVLDSAKFIFGTHFMLADLTLPDTLFV
;
A
#
# COMPACT_ATOMS: atom_id res chain seq x y z
N THR A 1 -41.31 43.21 -8.29
CA THR A 1 -41.93 42.49 -9.42
C THR A 1 -41.59 43.18 -10.74
N GLY A 2 -40.78 42.54 -11.59
CA GLY A 2 -40.76 42.77 -13.04
C GLY A 2 -39.68 43.70 -13.60
N GLY A 3 -38.45 43.20 -13.71
CA GLY A 3 -37.35 43.80 -14.46
C GLY A 3 -36.09 42.97 -14.24
N GLY A 4 -35.97 41.86 -14.97
CA GLY A 4 -34.95 40.83 -14.74
C GLY A 4 -33.51 41.34 -14.89
N THR A 5 -32.61 40.79 -14.09
CA THR A 5 -31.15 40.91 -14.19
C THR A 5 -30.55 40.13 -15.38
N ASP A 6 -31.37 39.66 -16.31
CA ASP A 6 -30.92 38.90 -17.47
C ASP A 6 -29.97 39.71 -18.37
N TRP A 7 -28.98 39.03 -18.94
CA TRP A 7 -28.05 39.58 -19.94
C TRP A 7 -27.25 40.80 -19.46
N ASN A 8 -27.12 40.99 -18.15
CA ASN A 8 -26.30 42.06 -17.59
C ASN A 8 -24.83 41.64 -17.55
N LYS A 9 -23.95 42.64 -17.70
CA LYS A 9 -22.51 42.45 -17.63
C LYS A 9 -21.89 43.46 -16.68
N VAL A 10 -21.24 42.97 -15.64
CA VAL A 10 -20.44 43.76 -14.69
C VAL A 10 -18.98 43.39 -14.92
N GLN A 11 -18.23 44.28 -15.56
CA GLN A 11 -16.86 44.01 -15.98
C GLN A 11 -15.87 45.11 -15.61
N GLY A 12 -14.72 44.73 -15.04
CA GLY A 12 -13.57 45.62 -14.88
C GLY A 12 -13.74 46.70 -13.81
N ASN A 13 -14.65 46.51 -12.85
CA ASN A 13 -14.96 47.50 -11.82
C ASN A 13 -14.15 47.29 -10.55
N ILE A 14 -13.96 48.36 -9.77
CA ILE A 14 -13.50 48.31 -8.38
C ILE A 14 -14.69 48.71 -7.50
N ILE A 15 -15.13 47.79 -6.63
CA ILE A 15 -16.35 47.91 -5.83
C ILE A 15 -15.99 47.73 -4.35
N GLY A 16 -16.28 48.75 -3.54
CA GLY A 16 -15.97 48.80 -2.09
C GLY A 16 -14.54 49.22 -1.74
N LEU A 17 -13.68 49.46 -2.74
CA LEU A 17 -12.35 50.04 -2.58
C LEU A 17 -12.23 51.38 -3.34
N GLY A 18 -11.22 52.17 -2.97
CA GLY A 18 -10.78 53.35 -3.70
C GLY A 18 -10.15 53.01 -5.05
N ALA A 19 -9.94 54.03 -5.87
CA ALA A 19 -9.36 53.89 -7.21
C ALA A 19 -7.91 53.35 -7.20
N ASP A 20 -7.24 53.35 -6.05
CA ASP A 20 -5.95 52.70 -5.85
C ASP A 20 -6.04 51.16 -5.77
N GLY A 21 -7.27 50.62 -5.72
CA GLY A 21 -7.54 49.19 -5.61
C GLY A 21 -7.17 48.59 -4.27
N SER A 22 -6.96 49.38 -3.21
CA SER A 22 -6.51 48.87 -1.91
C SER A 22 -7.07 49.61 -0.69
N THR A 23 -7.37 50.90 -0.80
CA THR A 23 -8.00 51.65 0.29
C THR A 23 -9.47 51.24 0.41
N VAL A 24 -9.91 50.79 1.59
CA VAL A 24 -11.32 50.40 1.78
C VAL A 24 -12.21 51.65 1.79
N LEU A 25 -13.21 51.66 0.90
CA LEU A 25 -14.27 52.66 0.82
C LEU A 25 -15.61 51.90 0.81
N ALA A 26 -15.92 51.30 1.96
CA ALA A 26 -16.97 50.31 2.10
C ALA A 26 -18.33 50.78 1.56
N ASN A 27 -19.00 49.90 0.83
CA ASN A 27 -20.42 50.02 0.56
C ASN A 27 -21.23 49.52 1.77
N ASP A 28 -22.41 50.10 1.97
CA ASP A 28 -23.37 49.70 3.02
C ASP A 28 -24.25 48.55 2.48
N GLY A 29 -23.71 47.33 2.45
CA GLY A 29 -24.36 46.12 1.93
C GLY A 29 -23.43 45.23 1.10
N ASP A 30 -24.02 44.42 0.21
CA ASP A 30 -23.27 43.58 -0.72
C ASP A 30 -22.57 44.41 -1.80
N GLY A 31 -21.43 43.94 -2.31
CA GLY A 31 -20.75 44.61 -3.43
C GLY A 31 -21.57 44.54 -4.73
N ILE A 32 -22.04 43.35 -5.07
CA ILE A 32 -23.00 43.12 -6.16
C ILE A 32 -24.16 42.29 -5.61
N TYR A 33 -25.37 42.83 -5.66
CA TYR A 33 -26.60 42.11 -5.36
C TYR A 33 -27.40 41.91 -6.65
N ALA A 34 -27.66 40.66 -7.02
CA ALA A 34 -28.49 40.29 -8.16
C ALA A 34 -29.70 39.47 -7.69
N ASP A 35 -30.90 39.92 -8.05
CA ASP A 35 -32.18 39.33 -7.65
C ASP A 35 -33.14 39.36 -8.84
N GLY A 36 -34.01 38.36 -8.92
CA GLY A 36 -34.96 38.19 -10.01
C GLY A 36 -34.51 37.14 -11.00
N ASN A 37 -34.81 37.36 -12.28
CA ASN A 37 -34.32 36.50 -13.34
C ASN A 37 -32.84 36.82 -13.60
N VAL A 38 -31.94 35.91 -13.24
CA VAL A 38 -30.49 36.09 -13.28
C VAL A 38 -29.89 35.27 -14.41
N ARG A 39 -30.49 35.29 -15.61
CA ARG A 39 -30.02 34.49 -16.76
C ARG A 39 -28.92 35.22 -17.54
N TYR A 40 -27.85 34.53 -17.92
CA TYR A 40 -26.74 35.14 -18.68
C TYR A 40 -26.14 36.41 -18.03
N LEU A 41 -26.10 36.46 -16.69
CA LEU A 41 -25.38 37.48 -15.95
C LEU A 41 -23.87 37.18 -16.01
N GLU A 42 -23.08 38.13 -16.50
CA GLU A 42 -21.62 38.02 -16.57
C GLU A 42 -20.96 38.96 -15.56
N ILE A 43 -20.37 38.42 -14.49
CA ILE A 43 -19.55 39.17 -13.54
C ILE A 43 -18.09 38.81 -13.79
N THR A 44 -17.31 39.70 -14.41
CA THR A 44 -15.95 39.35 -14.83
C THR A 44 -14.88 40.41 -14.58
N LYS A 45 -13.70 40.00 -14.11
CA LYS A 45 -12.52 40.88 -13.94
C LYS A 45 -12.77 42.10 -13.05
N ASN A 46 -13.63 41.96 -12.03
CA ASN A 46 -13.86 43.01 -11.03
C ASN A 46 -13.01 42.78 -9.77
N VAL A 47 -12.78 43.84 -9.00
CA VAL A 47 -12.28 43.81 -7.62
C VAL A 47 -13.44 44.17 -6.71
N ILE A 48 -13.86 43.26 -5.82
CA ILE A 48 -15.09 43.39 -5.03
C ILE A 48 -14.78 43.07 -3.57
N SER A 49 -14.52 44.13 -2.79
CA SER A 49 -13.81 44.01 -1.52
C SER A 49 -14.19 45.15 -0.57
N GLY A 50 -14.08 44.91 0.74
CA GLY A 50 -14.34 45.93 1.76
C GLY A 50 -15.83 46.30 1.93
N ASN A 51 -16.75 45.51 1.37
CA ASN A 51 -18.19 45.75 1.52
C ASN A 51 -18.69 45.24 2.88
N SER A 52 -19.71 45.89 3.48
CA SER A 52 -20.25 45.50 4.79
C SER A 52 -21.20 44.29 4.75
N GLY A 53 -21.47 43.75 3.56
CA GLY A 53 -22.18 42.50 3.32
C GLY A 53 -21.30 41.48 2.59
N ASN A 54 -21.89 40.71 1.68
CA ASN A 54 -21.18 39.78 0.82
C ASN A 54 -20.41 40.51 -0.29
N GLY A 55 -19.43 39.85 -0.90
CA GLY A 55 -18.81 40.38 -2.12
C GLY A 55 -19.83 40.39 -3.27
N ILE A 56 -20.30 39.21 -3.64
CA ILE A 56 -21.36 38.99 -4.62
C ILE A 56 -22.47 38.20 -3.94
N TYR A 57 -23.71 38.66 -4.04
CA TYR A 57 -24.89 37.91 -3.66
C TYR A 57 -25.83 37.75 -4.85
N ILE A 58 -26.09 36.50 -5.25
CA ILE A 58 -27.10 36.14 -6.25
C ILE A 58 -28.25 35.43 -5.53
N TYR A 59 -29.42 36.06 -5.54
CA TYR A 59 -30.66 35.49 -5.06
C TYR A 59 -31.50 35.00 -6.24
N ASP A 60 -31.58 33.69 -6.42
CA ASP A 60 -32.54 33.07 -7.32
C ASP A 60 -33.90 32.87 -6.63
N ASN A 61 -34.94 33.44 -7.20
CA ASN A 61 -36.31 33.30 -6.73
C ASN A 61 -37.10 32.21 -7.47
N GLY A 62 -36.42 31.18 -7.96
CA GLY A 62 -37.00 30.06 -8.69
C GLY A 62 -37.14 30.30 -10.19
N GLN A 63 -36.42 31.29 -10.73
CA GLN A 63 -36.40 31.63 -12.15
C GLN A 63 -35.07 31.11 -12.75
N ASP A 64 -35.05 30.83 -14.05
CA ASP A 64 -33.90 30.19 -14.71
C ASP A 64 -32.62 31.05 -14.64
N ALA A 65 -31.67 30.71 -13.76
CA ALA A 65 -30.37 31.39 -13.65
C ALA A 65 -29.31 30.90 -14.65
N SER A 66 -29.67 30.03 -15.59
CA SER A 66 -28.70 29.38 -16.47
C SER A 66 -27.89 30.36 -17.34
N GLY A 67 -26.65 29.98 -17.61
CA GLY A 67 -25.75 30.73 -18.47
C GLY A 67 -25.06 31.91 -17.79
N SER A 68 -25.30 32.11 -16.48
CA SER A 68 -24.61 33.12 -15.69
C SER A 68 -23.22 32.65 -15.26
N SER A 69 -22.30 33.60 -15.16
CA SER A 69 -20.90 33.31 -14.87
C SER A 69 -20.25 34.38 -13.99
N ILE A 70 -19.38 33.91 -13.10
CA ILE A 70 -18.53 34.73 -12.24
C ILE A 70 -17.09 34.32 -12.55
N VAL A 71 -16.32 35.15 -13.26
CA VAL A 71 -15.05 34.73 -13.89
C VAL A 71 -13.95 35.77 -13.76
N GLY A 72 -12.80 35.39 -13.22
CA GLY A 72 -11.61 36.26 -13.15
C GLY A 72 -11.70 37.42 -12.16
N ASN A 73 -12.56 37.33 -11.14
CA ASN A 73 -12.75 38.39 -10.14
C ASN A 73 -11.81 38.22 -8.93
N TYR A 74 -11.50 39.34 -8.29
CA TYR A 74 -10.76 39.44 -7.02
C TYR A 74 -11.75 39.86 -5.94
N ILE A 75 -12.06 38.97 -5.01
CA ILE A 75 -13.16 39.13 -4.05
C ILE A 75 -12.63 38.99 -2.63
N GLY A 76 -12.72 40.07 -1.85
CA GLY A 76 -12.16 40.16 -0.50
C GLY A 76 -10.65 40.44 -0.45
N THR A 77 -10.05 40.78 -1.59
CA THR A 77 -8.62 41.12 -1.73
C THR A 77 -8.41 42.50 -2.36
N ASP A 78 -7.18 43.02 -2.30
CA ASP A 78 -6.82 44.19 -3.10
C ASP A 78 -6.74 43.85 -4.61
N ALA A 79 -6.59 44.86 -5.45
CA ALA A 79 -6.51 44.69 -6.91
C ALA A 79 -5.30 43.88 -7.39
N THR A 80 -4.32 43.61 -6.52
CA THR A 80 -3.19 42.72 -6.82
C THR A 80 -3.48 41.27 -6.44
N GLY A 81 -4.52 41.03 -5.64
CA GLY A 81 -4.87 39.73 -5.08
C GLY A 81 -3.90 39.22 -4.04
N VAL A 82 -3.11 40.09 -3.41
CA VAL A 82 -2.10 39.71 -2.41
C VAL A 82 -2.53 40.06 -0.99
N LEU A 83 -3.20 41.20 -0.81
CA LEU A 83 -3.59 41.70 0.52
C LEU A 83 -5.08 41.48 0.77
N ALA A 84 -5.43 41.10 2.01
CA ALA A 84 -6.82 40.95 2.43
C ALA A 84 -7.48 42.33 2.55
N LYS A 85 -8.67 42.43 1.96
CA LYS A 85 -9.60 43.56 2.01
C LYS A 85 -11.02 42.99 2.09
N GLY A 86 -11.21 42.11 3.06
CA GLY A 86 -12.40 41.26 3.18
C GLY A 86 -13.70 42.02 3.07
N ASN A 87 -14.70 41.34 2.52
CA ASN A 87 -16.08 41.70 2.76
C ASN A 87 -16.49 41.17 4.15
N ASP A 88 -17.44 41.82 4.82
CA ASP A 88 -17.88 41.42 6.17
C ASP A 88 -18.74 40.14 6.15
N GLY A 89 -19.26 39.74 4.99
CA GLY A 89 -19.98 38.49 4.74
C GLY A 89 -19.17 37.46 3.93
N THR A 90 -19.89 36.60 3.19
CA THR A 90 -19.31 35.61 2.28
C THR A 90 -18.76 36.28 1.02
N GLY A 91 -17.69 35.75 0.44
CA GLY A 91 -17.14 36.27 -0.83
C GLY A 91 -18.16 36.19 -1.97
N ILE A 92 -18.62 34.98 -2.29
CA ILE A 92 -19.70 34.74 -3.26
C ILE A 92 -20.80 33.95 -2.57
N TYR A 93 -22.00 34.53 -2.48
CA TYR A 93 -23.17 33.85 -1.97
C TYR A 93 -24.19 33.66 -3.11
N ILE A 94 -24.61 32.42 -3.33
CA ILE A 94 -25.71 32.07 -4.22
C ILE A 94 -26.78 31.43 -3.34
N SER A 95 -28.00 31.95 -3.38
CA SER A 95 -29.11 31.33 -2.67
C SER A 95 -30.36 31.19 -3.54
N GLY A 96 -31.11 30.11 -3.36
CA GLY A 96 -32.34 29.83 -4.09
C GLY A 96 -33.56 29.69 -3.16
N ALA A 97 -34.72 30.23 -3.56
CA ALA A 97 -35.99 30.02 -2.86
C ALA A 97 -37.10 29.53 -3.80
N GLY A 98 -37.32 28.22 -3.85
CA GLY A 98 -38.51 27.58 -4.43
C GLY A 98 -38.45 27.28 -5.94
N GLY A 99 -38.88 26.07 -6.33
CA GLY A 99 -38.99 25.63 -7.73
C GLY A 99 -37.73 24.94 -8.28
N PHE A 100 -37.92 23.91 -9.10
CA PHE A 100 -36.86 23.13 -9.75
C PHE A 100 -36.46 23.76 -11.11
N SER A 101 -35.93 24.98 -11.08
CA SER A 101 -35.38 25.65 -12.27
C SER A 101 -33.86 25.48 -12.28
N ALA A 102 -33.29 24.97 -13.38
CA ALA A 102 -31.86 24.60 -13.41
C ALA A 102 -30.96 25.83 -13.29
N ASN A 103 -30.12 25.87 -12.25
CA ASN A 103 -29.19 26.95 -11.98
C ASN A 103 -27.76 26.55 -12.35
N LEU A 104 -27.46 26.57 -13.64
CA LEU A 104 -26.09 26.40 -14.13
C LEU A 104 -25.33 27.74 -14.02
N ILE A 105 -25.04 28.19 -12.80
CA ILE A 105 -24.10 29.29 -12.58
C ILE A 105 -22.68 28.73 -12.58
N VAL A 106 -21.81 29.34 -13.37
CA VAL A 106 -20.41 28.93 -13.52
C VAL A 106 -19.50 29.92 -12.79
N ILE A 107 -18.93 29.48 -11.67
CA ILE A 107 -17.92 30.21 -10.91
C ILE A 107 -16.54 29.73 -11.38
N GLY A 108 -15.91 30.52 -12.23
CA GLY A 108 -14.67 30.20 -12.92
C GLY A 108 -14.87 29.43 -14.22
N ASP A 109 -14.08 29.71 -15.25
CA ASP A 109 -14.27 29.13 -16.61
C ASP A 109 -13.34 27.95 -16.94
N GLY A 110 -12.54 27.49 -15.96
CA GLY A 110 -11.59 26.38 -16.14
C GLY A 110 -10.25 26.80 -16.75
N THR A 111 -10.06 28.09 -16.98
CA THR A 111 -8.78 28.69 -17.40
C THR A 111 -8.11 29.44 -16.26
N ASP A 112 -6.79 29.62 -16.33
CA ASP A 112 -6.05 30.38 -15.31
C ASP A 112 -6.46 31.87 -15.28
N ASP A 113 -6.85 32.43 -16.43
CA ASP A 113 -7.35 33.82 -16.55
C ASP A 113 -8.77 33.98 -16.01
N GLY A 114 -9.57 32.91 -16.00
CA GLY A 114 -10.94 32.93 -15.54
C GLY A 114 -11.15 32.48 -14.10
N LYS A 115 -10.08 32.07 -13.42
CA LYS A 115 -10.06 31.80 -11.98
C LYS A 115 -10.48 33.02 -11.16
N ASN A 116 -11.43 32.85 -10.24
CA ASN A 116 -11.67 33.87 -9.22
C ASN A 116 -10.70 33.68 -8.04
N ILE A 117 -10.29 34.78 -7.41
CA ILE A 117 -9.61 34.80 -6.11
C ILE A 117 -10.65 35.20 -5.07
N VAL A 118 -11.07 34.28 -4.20
CA VAL A 118 -12.13 34.49 -3.22
C VAL A 118 -11.57 34.25 -1.82
N SER A 119 -11.03 35.31 -1.24
CA SER A 119 -10.10 35.21 -0.10
C SER A 119 -10.21 36.42 0.81
N GLY A 120 -9.81 36.29 2.07
CA GLY A 120 -9.79 37.41 3.02
C GLY A 120 -11.15 37.84 3.57
N ASN A 121 -12.25 37.14 3.25
CA ASN A 121 -13.61 37.51 3.68
C ASN A 121 -13.89 37.08 5.13
N SER A 122 -14.78 37.79 5.82
CA SER A 122 -15.18 37.48 7.21
C SER A 122 -16.16 36.31 7.31
N GLY A 123 -16.80 35.91 6.20
CA GLY A 123 -17.62 34.70 6.08
C GLY A 123 -16.90 33.55 5.39
N CYS A 124 -17.67 32.72 4.68
CA CYS A 124 -17.11 31.70 3.80
C CYS A 124 -16.51 32.33 2.53
N GLY A 125 -15.67 31.59 1.81
CA GLY A 125 -15.27 31.99 0.46
C GLY A 125 -16.48 32.00 -0.49
N ILE A 126 -17.06 30.82 -0.70
CA ILE A 126 -18.21 30.60 -1.57
C ILE A 126 -19.30 29.84 -0.80
N THR A 127 -20.53 30.32 -0.82
CA THR A 127 -21.69 29.61 -0.27
C THR A 127 -22.75 29.44 -1.35
N ILE A 128 -23.27 28.22 -1.48
CA ILE A 128 -24.46 27.89 -2.27
C ILE A 128 -25.50 27.33 -1.31
N SER A 129 -26.70 27.90 -1.32
CA SER A 129 -27.72 27.62 -0.31
C SER A 129 -29.13 27.56 -0.90
N GLY A 130 -29.95 26.61 -0.47
CA GLY A 130 -31.36 26.56 -0.85
C GLY A 130 -31.68 25.66 -2.04
N ASN A 131 -32.88 25.08 -2.03
CA ASN A 131 -33.34 24.02 -2.93
C ASN A 131 -33.39 24.36 -4.43
N SER A 132 -33.34 25.64 -4.79
CA SER A 132 -33.27 26.07 -6.20
C SER A 132 -31.84 26.28 -6.66
N ALA A 133 -30.86 26.37 -5.78
CA ALA A 133 -29.45 26.56 -6.14
C ALA A 133 -28.77 25.20 -6.38
N TYR A 134 -29.07 24.56 -7.51
CA TYR A 134 -28.56 23.24 -7.87
C TYR A 134 -27.86 23.24 -9.23
N GLN A 135 -26.94 22.30 -9.45
CA GLN A 135 -26.14 22.16 -10.69
C GLN A 135 -25.20 23.33 -11.00
N ASN A 136 -24.76 24.05 -9.97
CA ASN A 136 -23.73 25.07 -10.12
C ASN A 136 -22.36 24.43 -10.33
N LYS A 137 -21.46 25.16 -11.00
CA LYS A 137 -20.10 24.70 -11.24
C LYS A 137 -19.10 25.68 -10.62
N ILE A 138 -18.39 25.24 -9.58
CA ILE A 138 -17.27 25.95 -8.99
C ILE A 138 -16.00 25.31 -9.55
N GLN A 139 -15.33 25.97 -10.50
CA GLN A 139 -14.14 25.39 -11.13
C GLN A 139 -12.93 26.32 -11.21
N LYS A 140 -11.74 25.76 -10.96
CA LYS A 140 -10.45 26.46 -11.05
C LYS A 140 -10.38 27.78 -10.30
N ASN A 141 -11.03 27.88 -9.14
CA ASN A 141 -10.94 29.05 -8.27
C ASN A 141 -9.81 28.91 -7.24
N TYR A 142 -9.30 30.03 -6.74
CA TYR A 142 -8.52 30.07 -5.51
C TYR A 142 -9.40 30.60 -4.39
N VAL A 143 -9.53 29.82 -3.32
CA VAL A 143 -10.43 30.11 -2.20
C VAL A 143 -9.66 29.98 -0.89
N GLY A 144 -9.45 31.10 -0.20
CA GLY A 144 -8.65 31.18 1.03
C GLY A 144 -7.13 31.33 0.80
N VAL A 145 -6.70 31.40 -0.45
CA VAL A 145 -5.32 31.72 -0.84
C VAL A 145 -5.27 32.94 -1.75
N ASN A 146 -4.14 33.65 -1.72
CA ASN A 146 -3.88 34.80 -2.56
C ASN A 146 -3.49 34.36 -3.99
N ILE A 147 -3.29 35.31 -4.91
CA ILE A 147 -2.96 35.03 -6.31
C ILE A 147 -1.71 34.13 -6.48
N ASN A 148 -0.78 34.16 -5.52
CA ASN A 148 0.46 33.37 -5.51
C ASN A 148 0.32 32.01 -4.80
N GLY A 149 -0.88 31.67 -4.31
CA GLY A 149 -1.13 30.43 -3.58
C GLY A 149 -0.75 30.45 -2.09
N ALA A 150 -0.39 31.61 -1.52
CA ALA A 150 -0.13 31.73 -0.08
C ALA A 150 -1.44 31.98 0.69
N ALA A 151 -1.52 31.55 1.94
CA ALA A 151 -2.72 31.70 2.77
C ALA A 151 -3.20 33.16 2.84
N LEU A 152 -4.49 33.35 2.60
CA LEU A 152 -5.22 34.61 2.73
C LEU A 152 -6.65 34.27 3.17
N ALA A 153 -6.75 33.81 4.40
CA ALA A 153 -7.92 33.10 4.92
C ALA A 153 -9.24 33.84 4.72
N ASN A 154 -10.26 33.12 4.27
CA ASN A 154 -11.62 33.44 4.68
C ASN A 154 -11.79 32.98 6.13
N ALA A 155 -12.56 33.70 6.95
CA ALA A 155 -12.62 33.41 8.38
C ALA A 155 -13.38 32.12 8.71
N LEU A 156 -14.29 31.68 7.83
CA LEU A 156 -15.04 30.42 7.95
C LEU A 156 -14.53 29.37 6.95
N ASP A 157 -15.45 28.68 6.27
CA ASP A 157 -15.13 27.63 5.31
C ASP A 157 -14.72 28.18 3.95
N GLY A 158 -13.99 27.40 3.17
CA GLY A 158 -13.69 27.76 1.78
C GLY A 158 -14.95 27.75 0.91
N VAL A 159 -15.55 26.58 0.75
CA VAL A 159 -16.79 26.38 -0.01
C VAL A 159 -17.84 25.71 0.88
N ARG A 160 -19.07 26.21 0.90
CA ARG A 160 -20.20 25.63 1.66
C ARG A 160 -21.39 25.39 0.75
N LEU A 161 -21.86 24.14 0.71
CA LEU A 161 -23.12 23.73 0.08
C LEU A 161 -24.10 23.36 1.20
N GLU A 162 -25.25 24.02 1.26
CA GLU A 162 -26.18 23.84 2.38
C GLU A 162 -27.65 24.03 2.02
N ASN A 163 -28.56 23.65 2.92
CA ASN A 163 -30.00 23.87 2.79
C ASN A 163 -30.57 23.30 1.48
N PHE A 164 -30.41 21.99 1.27
CA PHE A 164 -31.02 21.22 0.19
C PHE A 164 -30.46 21.53 -1.22
N THR A 165 -29.21 21.96 -1.33
CA THR A 165 -28.53 22.06 -2.64
C THR A 165 -28.18 20.67 -3.18
N TYR A 166 -28.09 20.55 -4.50
CA TYR A 166 -27.76 19.28 -5.11
C TYR A 166 -27.14 19.37 -6.51
N GLY A 167 -26.44 18.31 -6.92
CA GLY A 167 -25.87 18.20 -8.26
C GLY A 167 -24.79 19.24 -8.58
N ASP A 168 -24.31 20.00 -7.60
CA ASP A 168 -23.24 20.98 -7.77
C ASP A 168 -21.89 20.28 -8.03
N SER A 169 -20.99 20.96 -8.74
CA SER A 169 -19.68 20.43 -9.10
C SER A 169 -18.57 21.37 -8.63
N ILE A 170 -17.69 20.87 -7.77
CA ILE A 170 -16.49 21.55 -7.27
C ILE A 170 -15.27 20.89 -7.92
N ILE A 171 -14.67 21.55 -8.92
CA ILE A 171 -13.68 20.94 -9.83
C ILE A 171 -12.38 21.75 -9.91
N GLU A 172 -11.23 21.13 -9.69
CA GLU A 172 -9.90 21.74 -9.94
C GLU A 172 -9.64 23.07 -9.19
N ASN A 173 -10.28 23.29 -8.05
CA ASN A 173 -10.05 24.48 -7.23
C ASN A 173 -8.87 24.29 -6.27
N VAL A 174 -8.26 25.39 -5.84
CA VAL A 174 -7.37 25.42 -4.67
C VAL A 174 -8.17 26.00 -3.51
N ILE A 175 -8.49 25.17 -2.53
CA ILE A 175 -9.36 25.48 -1.39
C ILE A 175 -8.57 25.23 -0.11
N SER A 176 -7.84 26.26 0.31
CA SER A 176 -6.75 26.15 1.25
C SER A 176 -6.63 27.42 2.09
N GLY A 177 -6.02 27.34 3.26
CA GLY A 177 -5.80 28.51 4.13
C GLY A 177 -7.07 29.08 4.76
N ASN A 178 -8.23 28.43 4.67
CA ASN A 178 -9.48 28.92 5.28
C ASN A 178 -9.48 28.68 6.80
N GLY A 179 -10.20 29.52 7.55
CA GLY A 179 -10.20 29.53 9.01
C GLY A 179 -10.84 28.29 9.65
N VAL A 180 -11.76 27.64 8.93
CA VAL A 180 -12.47 26.43 9.38
C VAL A 180 -12.21 25.30 8.37
N ASN A 181 -13.20 24.80 7.63
CA ASN A 181 -13.01 23.67 6.71
C ASN A 181 -12.66 24.15 5.29
N GLY A 182 -12.11 23.25 4.47
CA GLY A 182 -11.98 23.51 3.04
C GLY A 182 -13.34 23.55 2.36
N ILE A 183 -14.01 22.40 2.32
CA ILE A 183 -15.35 22.23 1.73
C ILE A 183 -16.31 21.70 2.80
N VAL A 184 -17.51 22.28 2.87
CA VAL A 184 -18.63 21.79 3.68
C VAL A 184 -19.79 21.40 2.77
N THR A 185 -20.37 20.23 3.01
CA THR A 185 -21.65 19.80 2.43
C THR A 185 -22.60 19.43 3.56
N ASP A 186 -23.70 20.16 3.70
CA ASP A 186 -24.57 20.11 4.88
C ASP A 186 -26.05 20.07 4.48
N GLY A 187 -26.67 18.91 4.59
CA GLY A 187 -28.03 18.71 4.08
C GLY A 187 -28.12 18.90 2.56
N SER A 188 -27.19 18.29 1.83
CA SER A 188 -27.03 18.44 0.37
C SER A 188 -26.69 17.10 -0.28
N TRP A 189 -27.01 16.90 -1.56
CA TRP A 189 -26.85 15.58 -2.18
C TRP A 189 -26.41 15.60 -3.64
N ASP A 190 -25.91 14.46 -4.11
CA ASP A 190 -25.50 14.25 -5.51
C ASP A 190 -24.45 15.24 -6.02
N ASN A 191 -23.71 15.90 -5.13
CA ASN A 191 -22.66 16.84 -5.51
C ASN A 191 -21.34 16.12 -5.81
N VAL A 192 -20.53 16.74 -6.65
CA VAL A 192 -19.30 16.16 -7.21
C VAL A 192 -18.10 17.01 -6.82
N ILE A 193 -17.07 16.39 -6.23
CA ILE A 193 -15.84 17.04 -5.78
C ILE A 193 -14.67 16.33 -6.45
N LEU A 194 -14.04 16.97 -7.44
CA LEU A 194 -13.03 16.35 -8.32
C LEU A 194 -11.80 17.23 -8.54
N GLY A 195 -10.61 16.64 -8.49
CA GLY A 195 -9.38 17.32 -8.93
C GLY A 195 -8.94 18.50 -8.05
N ASN A 196 -9.53 18.69 -6.86
CA ASN A 196 -9.24 19.86 -6.03
C ASN A 196 -7.97 19.67 -5.20
N MET A 197 -7.27 20.79 -4.96
CA MET A 197 -6.19 20.91 -3.99
C MET A 197 -6.75 21.48 -2.70
N ILE A 198 -6.79 20.70 -1.61
CA ILE A 198 -7.48 21.05 -0.38
C ILE A 198 -6.51 20.94 0.81
N GLY A 199 -6.17 22.10 1.38
CA GLY A 199 -5.18 22.22 2.46
C GLY A 199 -3.72 22.31 1.96
N THR A 200 -3.52 22.39 0.64
CA THR A 200 -2.22 22.45 -0.02
C THR A 200 -2.06 23.72 -0.86
N ASP A 201 -0.83 24.00 -1.28
CA ASP A 201 -0.53 24.99 -2.29
C ASP A 201 -1.05 24.55 -3.68
N PRO A 202 -1.07 25.43 -4.68
CA PRO A 202 -1.57 25.07 -6.02
C PRO A 202 -0.83 23.93 -6.72
N SER A 203 0.40 23.61 -6.30
CA SER A 203 1.14 22.45 -6.82
C SER A 203 0.79 21.14 -6.12
N GLY A 204 0.15 21.21 -4.96
CA GLY A 204 -0.14 20.07 -4.10
C GLY A 204 1.09 19.50 -3.38
N MET A 205 2.20 20.24 -3.34
CA MET A 205 3.48 19.79 -2.77
C MET A 205 3.80 20.41 -1.41
N SER A 206 3.07 21.44 -0.98
CA SER A 206 3.28 22.11 0.31
C SER A 206 1.96 22.39 1.01
N SER A 207 1.96 22.39 2.33
CA SER A 207 0.75 22.63 3.13
C SER A 207 0.38 24.12 3.14
N VAL A 208 -0.88 24.41 2.87
CA VAL A 208 -1.54 25.68 3.14
C VAL A 208 -2.84 25.34 3.87
N ALA A 209 -2.68 24.91 5.12
CA ALA A 209 -3.70 24.24 5.91
C ALA A 209 -5.02 25.02 5.98
N ASN A 210 -6.15 24.33 5.80
CA ASN A 210 -7.41 24.80 6.38
C ASN A 210 -7.37 24.56 7.90
N GLY A 211 -8.06 25.39 8.68
CA GLY A 211 -8.01 25.35 10.15
C GLY A 211 -8.61 24.09 10.77
N GLN A 212 -9.52 23.42 10.07
CA GLN A 212 -10.18 22.18 10.47
C GLN A 212 -10.08 21.12 9.37
N ALA A 213 -11.18 20.48 8.96
CA ALA A 213 -11.14 19.38 8.02
C ALA A 213 -10.94 19.88 6.59
N GLY A 214 -10.37 19.03 5.72
CA GLY A 214 -10.33 19.32 4.29
C GLY A 214 -11.74 19.34 3.70
N ILE A 215 -12.48 18.25 3.89
CA ILE A 215 -13.88 18.11 3.49
C ILE A 215 -14.70 17.68 4.71
N TYR A 216 -15.78 18.38 4.98
CA TYR A 216 -16.70 18.12 6.08
C TYR A 216 -18.11 17.87 5.54
N ILE A 217 -18.60 16.66 5.73
CA ILE A 217 -19.94 16.20 5.34
C ILE A 217 -20.77 16.10 6.62
N HIS A 218 -21.91 16.77 6.63
CA HIS A 218 -22.71 16.97 7.83
C HIS A 218 -24.20 16.83 7.52
N ASP A 219 -25.00 16.45 8.51
CA ASP A 219 -26.40 16.08 8.31
C ASP A 219 -27.40 17.03 8.98
N SER A 220 -27.30 18.35 8.80
CA SER A 220 -28.45 19.21 9.19
C SER A 220 -29.76 18.79 8.51
N TRP A 221 -29.64 18.09 7.37
CA TRP A 221 -30.61 17.27 6.67
C TRP A 221 -29.91 16.08 6.00
N GLU A 222 -30.64 15.20 5.31
CA GLU A 222 -30.06 14.04 4.63
C GLU A 222 -28.96 14.48 3.67
N THR A 223 -27.78 13.86 3.79
CA THR A 223 -26.62 14.17 2.94
C THR A 223 -26.10 12.90 2.28
N TYR A 224 -26.31 12.78 0.97
CA TYR A 224 -26.08 11.52 0.28
C TYR A 224 -25.63 11.67 -1.17
N GLY A 225 -25.15 10.58 -1.75
CA GLY A 225 -24.81 10.54 -3.18
C GLY A 225 -23.60 11.40 -3.56
N MET A 226 -22.84 11.88 -2.57
CA MET A 226 -21.64 12.68 -2.80
C MET A 226 -20.58 11.86 -3.54
N LYS A 227 -19.93 12.46 -4.53
CA LYS A 227 -18.83 11.83 -5.28
C LYS A 227 -17.55 12.60 -5.07
N ILE A 228 -16.68 12.09 -4.20
CA ILE A 228 -15.37 12.66 -3.89
C ILE A 228 -14.33 11.84 -4.63
N GLY A 229 -13.89 12.35 -5.77
CA GLY A 229 -13.05 11.60 -6.70
C GLY A 229 -13.86 10.66 -7.61
N ASP A 230 -13.24 10.27 -8.72
CA ASP A 230 -13.83 9.38 -9.73
C ASP A 230 -12.88 8.24 -10.16
N GLY A 231 -11.74 8.09 -9.46
CA GLY A 231 -10.73 7.07 -9.76
C GLY A 231 -9.78 7.43 -10.91
N THR A 232 -9.99 8.56 -11.59
CA THR A 232 -9.08 9.05 -12.64
C THR A 232 -8.04 10.02 -12.06
N PRO A 233 -6.85 10.17 -12.70
CA PRO A 233 -5.88 11.18 -12.29
C PRO A 233 -6.44 12.62 -12.28
N GLN A 234 -7.38 12.94 -13.18
CA GLN A 234 -8.00 14.27 -13.25
C GLN A 234 -9.04 14.48 -12.15
N GLY A 235 -9.79 13.44 -11.78
CA GLY A 235 -10.80 13.54 -10.74
C GLY A 235 -10.25 13.40 -9.32
N ARG A 236 -8.99 12.99 -9.17
CA ARG A 236 -8.32 12.83 -7.87
C ARG A 236 -8.19 14.15 -7.11
N ASN A 237 -8.79 14.22 -5.93
CA ASN A 237 -8.52 15.31 -5.00
C ASN A 237 -7.22 15.02 -4.20
N ILE A 238 -6.49 16.08 -3.88
CA ILE A 238 -5.36 16.07 -2.93
C ILE A 238 -5.85 16.75 -1.65
N ILE A 239 -6.00 15.98 -0.57
CA ILE A 239 -6.66 16.40 0.68
C ILE A 239 -5.67 16.21 1.83
N SER A 240 -4.84 17.21 2.05
CA SER A 240 -3.59 17.06 2.80
C SER A 240 -3.25 18.33 3.58
N GLY A 241 -2.51 18.19 4.68
CA GLY A 241 -2.09 19.31 5.52
C GLY A 241 -3.21 20.04 6.26
N ASN A 242 -4.41 19.48 6.37
CA ASN A 242 -5.53 20.13 7.07
C ASN A 242 -5.39 20.04 8.60
N GLY A 243 -5.96 21.02 9.32
CA GLY A 243 -5.82 21.18 10.77
C GLY A 243 -6.51 20.12 11.62
N THR A 244 -7.42 19.32 11.04
CA THR A 244 -7.98 18.10 11.65
C THR A 244 -7.96 16.94 10.65
N ASN A 245 -9.11 16.33 10.33
CA ASN A 245 -9.20 15.18 9.43
C ASN A 245 -9.07 15.60 7.95
N GLY A 246 -8.64 14.69 7.08
CA GLY A 246 -8.71 14.93 5.64
C GLY A 246 -10.17 15.06 5.19
N ILE A 247 -10.95 14.01 5.40
CA ILE A 247 -12.40 13.97 5.16
C ILE A 247 -13.12 13.57 6.44
N MET A 248 -14.17 14.28 6.83
CA MET A 248 -14.98 13.96 8.01
C MET A 248 -16.46 13.88 7.62
N LEU A 249 -17.09 12.75 7.94
CA LEU A 249 -18.52 12.51 7.87
C LEU A 249 -19.04 12.51 9.30
N PHE A 250 -19.80 13.53 9.68
CA PHE A 250 -20.33 13.67 11.04
C PHE A 250 -21.84 13.78 11.05
N GLU A 251 -22.46 12.73 11.60
CA GLU A 251 -23.89 12.64 11.84
C GLU A 251 -24.20 13.18 13.25
N GLU A 252 -24.82 14.35 13.29
CA GLU A 252 -25.22 15.09 14.50
C GLU A 252 -26.75 15.11 14.70
N TYR A 253 -27.57 15.05 13.63
CA TYR A 253 -29.02 15.35 13.72
C TYR A 253 -29.99 14.23 13.30
N ASP A 254 -29.55 12.97 13.18
CA ASP A 254 -30.43 11.84 12.89
C ASP A 254 -31.09 11.88 11.50
N TYR A 255 -30.49 12.59 10.54
CA TYR A 255 -30.94 12.56 9.14
C TYR A 255 -30.12 11.60 8.30
N GLY A 256 -28.85 11.40 8.67
CA GLY A 256 -27.98 10.38 8.09
C GLY A 256 -27.12 10.86 6.92
N ILE A 257 -25.97 10.20 6.79
CA ILE A 257 -24.96 10.46 5.76
C ILE A 257 -24.68 9.15 5.01
N TYR A 258 -25.26 9.01 3.82
CA TYR A 258 -25.28 7.69 3.17
C TYR A 258 -25.06 7.69 1.66
N ASN A 259 -24.75 6.53 1.09
CA ASN A 259 -24.54 6.36 -0.36
C ASN A 259 -23.48 7.31 -0.95
N ASN A 260 -22.48 7.72 -0.16
CA ASN A 260 -21.39 8.58 -0.65
C ASN A 260 -20.25 7.72 -1.18
N THR A 261 -19.54 8.21 -2.20
CA THR A 261 -18.37 7.54 -2.79
C THR A 261 -17.14 8.40 -2.61
N ILE A 262 -16.09 7.82 -2.03
CA ILE A 262 -14.74 8.40 -1.89
C ILE A 262 -13.79 7.52 -2.71
N LEU A 263 -13.42 7.96 -3.90
CA LEU A 263 -12.76 7.11 -4.90
C LEU A 263 -11.49 7.76 -5.47
N GLY A 264 -10.34 7.10 -5.26
CA GLY A 264 -9.10 7.46 -5.94
C GLY A 264 -8.40 8.75 -5.47
N ASN A 265 -8.71 9.22 -4.26
CA ASN A 265 -8.13 10.45 -3.68
C ASN A 265 -6.77 10.19 -3.03
N TYR A 266 -5.97 11.25 -2.90
CA TYR A 266 -4.74 11.27 -2.10
C TYR A 266 -4.98 12.06 -0.81
N ILE A 267 -4.78 11.41 0.33
CA ILE A 267 -5.15 11.93 1.64
C ILE A 267 -3.97 11.81 2.60
N GLY A 268 -3.42 12.95 3.02
CA GLY A 268 -2.22 13.04 3.86
C GLY A 268 -0.89 12.85 3.11
N THR A 269 -0.92 12.79 1.78
CA THR A 269 0.26 12.80 0.91
C THR A 269 0.22 13.96 -0.07
N ALA A 270 1.37 14.36 -0.61
CA ALA A 270 1.46 15.37 -1.66
C ALA A 270 0.88 14.87 -2.99
N ALA A 271 0.83 15.73 -3.99
CA ALA A 271 0.32 15.41 -5.33
C ALA A 271 1.11 14.30 -6.05
N ASP A 272 2.35 14.00 -5.63
CA ASP A 272 3.13 12.87 -6.14
C ASP A 272 2.68 11.50 -5.58
N GLY A 273 1.84 11.49 -4.54
CA GLY A 273 1.33 10.29 -3.89
C GLY A 273 2.32 9.57 -2.99
N ILE A 274 3.49 10.17 -2.72
CA ILE A 274 4.60 9.56 -1.96
C ILE A 274 5.13 10.52 -0.89
N SER A 275 5.23 11.81 -1.18
CA SER A 275 5.81 12.77 -0.24
C SER A 275 4.84 13.03 0.93
N PRO A 276 5.28 12.93 2.19
CA PRO A 276 4.41 13.13 3.35
C PRO A 276 3.81 14.53 3.43
N LEU A 277 2.49 14.63 3.60
CA LEU A 277 1.78 15.88 3.80
C LEU A 277 0.53 15.67 4.69
N GLY A 278 0.74 14.98 5.81
CA GLY A 278 -0.30 14.49 6.70
C GLY A 278 -1.33 15.53 7.15
N ASN A 279 -2.58 15.11 7.28
CA ASN A 279 -3.56 15.86 8.05
C ASN A 279 -3.27 15.69 9.57
N ALA A 280 -3.68 16.65 10.39
CA ALA A 280 -3.40 16.65 11.83
C ALA A 280 -4.32 15.71 12.65
N GLY A 281 -5.38 15.17 12.04
CA GLY A 281 -6.25 14.11 12.56
C GLY A 281 -6.15 12.84 11.72
N SER A 282 -7.25 12.10 11.60
CA SER A 282 -7.34 10.90 10.75
C SER A 282 -7.41 11.27 9.26
N GLY A 283 -7.04 10.34 8.38
CA GLY A 283 -7.23 10.54 6.94
C GLY A 283 -8.71 10.73 6.60
N ILE A 284 -9.54 9.77 6.99
CA ILE A 284 -11.00 9.82 6.86
C ILE A 284 -11.64 9.46 8.21
N SER A 285 -12.67 10.20 8.64
CA SER A 285 -13.40 9.89 9.88
C SER A 285 -14.90 9.84 9.63
N PHE A 286 -15.54 8.78 10.14
CA PHE A 286 -16.98 8.58 10.20
C PHE A 286 -17.39 8.64 11.67
N GLN A 287 -18.29 9.55 12.02
CA GLN A 287 -18.71 9.77 13.39
C GLN A 287 -20.24 9.88 13.46
N SER A 288 -20.82 9.21 14.44
CA SER A 288 -22.24 9.25 14.78
C SER A 288 -22.41 9.49 16.27
N VAL A 289 -23.36 10.34 16.65
CA VAL A 289 -23.72 10.57 18.06
C VAL A 289 -24.72 9.53 18.61
N GLY A 290 -24.95 8.43 17.87
CA GLY A 290 -25.70 7.26 18.33
C GLY A 290 -27.20 7.32 18.12
N MET A 291 -27.66 7.93 17.02
CA MET A 291 -29.08 8.10 16.69
C MET A 291 -29.61 6.98 15.75
N VAL A 292 -30.85 7.11 15.28
CA VAL A 292 -31.66 6.08 14.59
C VAL A 292 -31.33 6.00 13.08
N ALA A 293 -30.96 7.12 12.48
CA ALA A 293 -30.38 7.27 11.16
C ALA A 293 -28.86 7.12 11.28
N SER A 294 -28.28 6.63 10.20
CA SER A 294 -26.98 6.01 10.25
C SER A 294 -26.09 6.60 9.17
N THR A 295 -24.79 6.70 9.44
CA THR A 295 -23.78 6.97 8.42
C THR A 295 -23.47 5.67 7.68
N THR A 296 -24.18 5.39 6.59
CA THR A 296 -24.22 4.04 5.95
C THR A 296 -24.03 3.99 4.47
N ASP A 297 -23.72 2.80 3.96
CA ASP A 297 -23.68 2.52 2.52
C ASP A 297 -22.69 3.43 1.78
N ASN A 298 -21.70 3.95 2.49
CA ASN A 298 -20.63 4.74 1.92
C ASN A 298 -19.53 3.81 1.41
N GLU A 299 -18.93 4.18 0.28
CA GLU A 299 -17.87 3.41 -0.38
C GLU A 299 -16.55 4.17 -0.40
N LEU A 300 -15.49 3.54 0.07
CA LEU A 300 -14.12 4.06 0.01
C LEU A 300 -13.29 3.11 -0.83
N ASN A 301 -12.93 3.52 -2.04
CA ASN A 301 -12.26 2.62 -2.97
C ASN A 301 -10.99 3.27 -3.55
N GLY A 302 -9.89 2.51 -3.61
CA GLY A 302 -8.69 2.92 -4.36
C GLY A 302 -8.03 4.22 -3.90
N ASN A 303 -8.26 4.68 -2.67
CA ASN A 303 -7.63 5.89 -2.14
C ASN A 303 -6.21 5.61 -1.63
N ILE A 304 -5.34 6.61 -1.65
CA ILE A 304 -4.07 6.63 -0.90
C ILE A 304 -4.29 7.42 0.38
N ILE A 305 -4.14 6.79 1.54
CA ILE A 305 -4.38 7.37 2.86
C ILE A 305 -3.15 7.15 3.71
N SER A 306 -2.31 8.17 3.84
CA SER A 306 -0.99 8.01 4.45
C SER A 306 -0.53 9.22 5.22
N HIS A 307 0.42 9.03 6.13
CA HIS A 307 1.10 10.09 6.88
C HIS A 307 0.20 10.98 7.74
N ASN A 308 -1.06 10.58 7.99
CA ASN A 308 -1.94 11.34 8.87
C ASN A 308 -1.50 11.17 10.34
N SER A 309 -1.75 12.21 11.15
CA SER A 309 -1.35 12.21 12.56
C SER A 309 -2.26 11.35 13.46
N GLY A 310 -3.43 10.96 12.95
CA GLY A 310 -4.34 9.98 13.54
C GLY A 310 -4.34 8.65 12.79
N ASP A 311 -5.48 7.98 12.76
CA ASP A 311 -5.68 6.73 12.02
C ASP A 311 -5.80 7.00 10.51
N GLY A 312 -5.62 5.98 9.68
CA GLY A 312 -5.98 6.08 8.27
C GLY A 312 -7.47 6.35 8.10
N VAL A 313 -8.30 5.47 8.66
CA VAL A 313 -9.76 5.60 8.69
C VAL A 313 -10.28 5.34 10.12
N THR A 314 -11.05 6.28 10.67
CA THR A 314 -11.76 6.09 11.94
C THR A 314 -13.26 5.89 11.69
N LEU A 315 -13.86 4.87 12.29
CA LEU A 315 -15.31 4.70 12.38
C LEU A 315 -15.74 4.66 13.85
N ASP A 316 -16.62 5.57 14.22
CA ASP A 316 -17.03 5.77 15.61
C ASP A 316 -18.54 5.99 15.75
N GLY A 317 -19.17 5.18 16.61
CA GLY A 317 -20.58 5.26 16.95
C GLY A 317 -21.44 4.19 16.28
N SER A 318 -22.47 3.73 16.99
CA SER A 318 -23.34 2.62 16.55
C SER A 318 -24.17 2.92 15.30
N GLY A 319 -24.34 4.19 14.95
CA GLY A 319 -24.95 4.62 13.69
C GLY A 319 -24.00 4.54 12.50
N VAL A 320 -22.70 4.26 12.68
CA VAL A 320 -21.74 4.11 11.57
C VAL A 320 -21.65 2.65 11.18
N HIS A 321 -22.38 2.20 10.16
CA HIS A 321 -22.32 0.80 9.69
C HIS A 321 -22.57 0.70 8.18
N SER A 322 -22.45 -0.48 7.59
CA SER A 322 -22.59 -0.67 6.14
C SER A 322 -21.64 0.16 5.27
N ASN A 323 -20.48 0.53 5.80
CA ASN A 323 -19.47 1.28 5.06
C ASN A 323 -18.45 0.30 4.44
N PHE A 324 -18.36 0.31 3.12
CA PHE A 324 -17.55 -0.63 2.35
C PHE A 324 -16.22 0.00 1.94
N MET A 325 -15.12 -0.70 2.19
CA MET A 325 -13.78 -0.23 1.84
C MET A 325 -13.09 -1.27 0.96
N PHE A 326 -12.60 -0.86 -0.21
CA PHE A 326 -11.96 -1.80 -1.14
C PHE A 326 -10.68 -1.24 -1.77
N ALA A 327 -9.61 -2.04 -1.73
CA ALA A 327 -8.33 -1.76 -2.37
C ALA A 327 -7.77 -0.35 -2.09
N ASN A 328 -7.93 0.15 -0.85
CA ASN A 328 -7.29 1.40 -0.43
C ASN A 328 -5.84 1.12 -0.01
N SER A 329 -4.93 2.01 -0.38
CA SER A 329 -3.55 2.02 0.08
C SER A 329 -3.47 2.84 1.36
N ILE A 330 -3.45 2.17 2.51
CA ILE A 330 -3.44 2.81 3.84
C ILE A 330 -2.12 2.46 4.52
N TYR A 331 -1.28 3.45 4.81
CA TYR A 331 0.06 3.21 5.37
C TYR A 331 0.72 4.45 5.98
N ASP A 332 1.69 4.24 6.86
CA ASP A 332 2.48 5.28 7.53
C ASP A 332 1.63 6.36 8.23
N ASN A 333 0.40 6.03 8.65
CA ASN A 333 -0.36 6.88 9.56
C ASN A 333 0.20 6.68 10.98
N THR A 334 0.00 7.66 11.86
CA THR A 334 0.52 7.54 13.24
C THR A 334 -0.32 6.58 14.08
N GLY A 335 -1.62 6.47 13.77
CA GLY A 335 -2.55 5.51 14.35
C GLY A 335 -2.67 4.22 13.54
N ALA A 336 -3.74 3.46 13.76
CA ALA A 336 -4.01 2.24 13.00
C ALA A 336 -4.49 2.56 11.58
N GLY A 337 -4.42 1.59 10.67
CA GLY A 337 -4.95 1.79 9.32
C GLY A 337 -6.46 2.03 9.31
N ILE A 338 -7.20 1.22 10.08
CA ILE A 338 -8.65 1.35 10.25
C ILE A 338 -8.97 1.10 11.73
N THR A 339 -9.60 2.07 12.38
CA THR A 339 -10.12 1.93 13.75
C THR A 339 -11.63 1.85 13.73
N ILE A 340 -12.19 0.87 14.43
CA ILE A 340 -13.64 0.67 14.63
C ILE A 340 -13.92 0.77 16.12
N SER A 341 -14.87 1.61 16.52
CA SER A 341 -15.16 1.88 17.92
C SER A 341 -16.63 2.18 18.20
N ASN A 342 -17.04 2.03 19.46
CA ASN A 342 -18.36 2.38 19.98
C ASN A 342 -19.54 1.78 19.17
N GLY A 343 -19.42 0.53 18.72
CA GLY A 343 -20.48 -0.17 17.99
C GLY A 343 -20.48 0.06 16.48
N ALA A 344 -19.56 0.87 15.94
CA ALA A 344 -19.43 1.06 14.51
C ALA A 344 -19.20 -0.27 13.79
N GLN A 345 -19.74 -0.42 12.58
CA GLN A 345 -19.66 -1.61 11.75
C GLN A 345 -20.08 -2.89 12.50
N TYR A 346 -20.96 -2.76 13.51
CA TYR A 346 -21.35 -3.80 14.45
C TYR A 346 -20.18 -4.50 15.16
N ASP A 347 -19.12 -3.75 15.47
CA ASP A 347 -17.89 -4.24 16.11
C ASP A 347 -17.30 -5.47 15.39
N ILE A 348 -17.39 -5.48 14.05
CA ILE A 348 -16.85 -6.56 13.22
C ILE A 348 -15.36 -6.76 13.52
N ALA A 349 -15.02 -7.96 14.01
CA ALA A 349 -13.64 -8.28 14.38
C ALA A 349 -12.75 -8.40 13.13
N PRO A 350 -11.46 -8.01 13.22
CA PRO A 350 -10.49 -8.29 12.18
C PRO A 350 -10.39 -9.78 11.86
N THR A 351 -10.08 -10.08 10.59
CA THR A 351 -9.67 -11.44 10.21
C THR A 351 -8.30 -11.77 10.79
N ILE A 352 -7.95 -13.05 10.87
CA ILE A 352 -6.68 -13.52 11.41
C ILE A 352 -5.90 -14.23 10.30
N ILE A 353 -4.62 -13.90 10.18
CA ILE A 353 -3.66 -14.65 9.36
C ILE A 353 -2.99 -15.67 10.29
N ASP A 354 -3.19 -16.97 10.04
CA ASP A 354 -2.66 -18.03 10.89
C ASP A 354 -1.25 -18.48 10.45
N SER A 355 -1.07 -18.76 9.15
CA SER A 355 0.17 -19.34 8.65
C SER A 355 0.35 -19.20 7.13
N LEU A 356 1.60 -19.34 6.68
CA LEU A 356 1.95 -19.55 5.28
C LEU A 356 2.32 -21.02 5.07
N GLY A 357 1.54 -21.74 4.29
CA GLY A 357 1.73 -23.17 4.02
C GLY A 357 2.38 -23.46 2.66
N LEU A 358 2.36 -24.74 2.29
CA LEU A 358 2.92 -25.24 1.03
C LEU A 358 2.30 -24.54 -0.18
N GLY A 359 3.11 -24.27 -1.21
CA GLY A 359 2.64 -23.64 -2.45
C GLY A 359 2.26 -22.18 -2.32
N ASN A 360 2.87 -21.42 -1.39
CA ASN A 360 2.55 -20.01 -1.11
C ASN A 360 1.10 -19.75 -0.69
N ILE A 361 0.44 -20.73 -0.11
CA ILE A 361 -0.94 -20.56 0.32
C ILE A 361 -0.93 -19.92 1.71
N LEU A 362 -1.38 -18.67 1.78
CA LEU A 362 -1.68 -18.00 3.02
C LEU A 362 -3.00 -18.55 3.57
N TYR A 363 -2.99 -18.97 4.83
CA TYR A 363 -4.19 -19.45 5.52
C TYR A 363 -4.59 -18.46 6.60
N GLY A 364 -5.89 -18.22 6.70
CA GLY A 364 -6.46 -17.44 7.78
C GLY A 364 -7.87 -17.88 8.13
N ARG A 365 -8.41 -17.23 9.16
CA ARG A 365 -9.71 -17.54 9.75
C ARG A 365 -10.35 -16.31 10.39
N GLY A 366 -11.53 -16.49 10.97
CA GLY A 366 -12.21 -15.44 11.72
C GLY A 366 -13.00 -14.46 10.85
N ALA A 367 -13.06 -14.72 9.54
CA ALA A 367 -14.00 -14.05 8.66
C ALA A 367 -15.40 -14.67 8.80
N GLY A 368 -16.45 -13.91 8.52
CA GLY A 368 -17.79 -14.47 8.38
C GLY A 368 -17.93 -15.33 7.11
N PRO A 369 -18.85 -16.32 7.07
CA PRO A 369 -19.09 -17.13 5.88
C PRO A 369 -19.34 -16.30 4.62
N GLY A 370 -18.60 -16.57 3.54
CA GLY A 370 -18.76 -15.88 2.27
C GLY A 370 -18.22 -14.44 2.22
N ASN A 371 -17.61 -13.93 3.29
CA ASN A 371 -16.98 -12.62 3.30
C ASN A 371 -15.79 -12.58 2.34
N ILE A 372 -15.58 -11.43 1.69
CA ILE A 372 -14.41 -11.18 0.85
C ILE A 372 -13.26 -10.80 1.77
N ILE A 373 -12.13 -11.48 1.60
CA ILE A 373 -10.86 -11.13 2.23
C ILE A 373 -10.05 -10.32 1.24
N GLN A 374 -9.50 -9.20 1.69
CA GLN A 374 -8.54 -8.41 0.92
C GLN A 374 -7.19 -8.53 1.60
N VAL A 375 -6.17 -8.98 0.86
CA VAL A 375 -4.82 -9.18 1.37
C VAL A 375 -3.90 -8.08 0.87
N TYR A 376 -3.04 -7.57 1.75
CA TYR A 376 -2.15 -6.45 1.49
C TYR A 376 -0.71 -6.77 1.87
N TYR A 377 0.24 -6.21 1.11
CA TYR A 377 1.66 -6.21 1.44
C TYR A 377 2.09 -4.91 2.12
N ASN A 378 3.17 -5.02 2.88
CA ASN A 378 3.87 -3.95 3.58
C ASN A 378 3.03 -3.26 4.67
N GLY A 379 2.35 -4.05 5.50
CA GLY A 379 1.67 -3.54 6.68
C GLY A 379 2.65 -3.34 7.85
N SER A 380 3.15 -2.14 8.05
CA SER A 380 4.07 -1.84 9.16
C SER A 380 3.38 -1.93 10.53
N ASP A 381 2.12 -1.49 10.66
CA ASP A 381 1.43 -1.36 11.95
C ASP A 381 -0.12 -1.51 11.81
N GLU A 382 -0.62 -2.70 11.45
CA GLU A 382 -2.07 -2.95 11.18
C GLU A 382 -2.62 -2.04 10.08
N GLU A 383 -1.81 -1.87 9.04
CA GLU A 383 -2.08 -1.07 7.86
C GLU A 383 -1.95 -1.92 6.59
N GLY A 384 -2.45 -1.43 5.45
CA GLY A 384 -2.45 -2.15 4.18
C GLY A 384 -1.98 -1.25 3.05
N GLN A 385 -0.67 -1.21 2.80
CA GLN A 385 -0.12 -0.32 1.78
C GLN A 385 -0.43 -0.79 0.36
N ILE A 386 -0.11 -2.04 0.03
CA ILE A 386 -0.17 -2.53 -1.35
C ILE A 386 -1.24 -3.61 -1.42
N PHE A 387 -2.38 -3.30 -2.04
CA PHE A 387 -3.40 -4.30 -2.31
C PHE A 387 -2.84 -5.41 -3.22
N PHE A 388 -2.92 -6.66 -2.77
CA PHE A 388 -2.45 -7.82 -3.52
C PHE A 388 -3.59 -8.40 -4.36
N ASP A 389 -4.54 -9.06 -3.70
CA ASP A 389 -5.68 -9.73 -4.33
C ASP A 389 -6.75 -10.06 -3.27
N THR A 390 -7.83 -10.66 -3.71
CA THR A 390 -8.94 -11.12 -2.88
C THR A 390 -9.10 -12.63 -2.86
N THR A 391 -9.66 -13.13 -1.76
CA THR A 391 -10.21 -14.49 -1.68
C THR A 391 -11.55 -14.44 -0.93
N GLN A 392 -12.22 -15.58 -0.79
CA GLN A 392 -13.49 -15.68 -0.07
C GLN A 392 -13.37 -16.70 1.08
N ALA A 393 -14.00 -16.38 2.21
CA ALA A 393 -14.10 -17.30 3.32
C ALA A 393 -15.13 -18.42 3.06
N ASP A 394 -14.80 -19.63 3.52
CA ASP A 394 -15.68 -20.79 3.52
C ASP A 394 -16.80 -20.66 4.57
N GLU A 395 -17.68 -21.66 4.63
CA GLU A 395 -18.82 -21.71 5.57
C GLU A 395 -18.40 -21.70 7.07
N ALA A 396 -17.14 -22.03 7.35
CA ALA A 396 -16.58 -21.99 8.70
C ALA A 396 -15.81 -20.69 8.99
N GLY A 397 -15.71 -19.78 8.02
CA GLY A 397 -14.97 -18.53 8.15
C GLY A 397 -13.47 -18.65 7.92
N ASN A 398 -13.00 -19.79 7.41
CA ASN A 398 -11.61 -20.00 7.02
C ASN A 398 -11.41 -19.56 5.58
N TRP A 399 -10.21 -19.09 5.26
CA TRP A 399 -9.89 -18.63 3.92
C TRP A 399 -8.44 -18.96 3.58
N SER A 400 -8.17 -19.03 2.28
CA SER A 400 -6.83 -19.23 1.78
C SER A 400 -6.62 -18.51 0.46
N ILE A 401 -5.39 -18.04 0.21
CA ILE A 401 -5.02 -17.42 -1.05
C ILE A 401 -3.59 -17.81 -1.44
N GLU A 402 -3.38 -18.11 -2.71
CA GLU A 402 -2.04 -18.37 -3.27
C GLU A 402 -1.33 -17.05 -3.56
N LEU A 403 -0.16 -16.86 -2.95
CA LEU A 403 0.68 -15.68 -3.16
C LEU A 403 1.56 -15.90 -4.40
N THR A 404 1.27 -15.16 -5.47
CA THR A 404 1.90 -15.31 -6.79
C THR A 404 3.22 -14.55 -6.94
N GLN A 405 3.65 -13.80 -5.91
CA GLN A 405 4.93 -13.08 -5.86
C GLN A 405 5.74 -13.47 -4.63
N VAL A 406 7.07 -13.58 -4.78
CA VAL A 406 8.00 -13.94 -3.70
C VAL A 406 8.11 -12.81 -2.68
N ILE A 407 7.75 -13.11 -1.44
CA ILE A 407 7.59 -12.16 -0.32
C ILE A 407 8.84 -12.16 0.54
N GLY A 408 9.95 -11.60 0.02
CA GLY A 408 11.10 -11.32 0.86
C GLY A 408 10.81 -10.13 1.78
N ASN A 409 10.77 -10.35 3.10
CA ASN A 409 10.78 -9.31 4.15
C ASN A 409 9.61 -8.31 4.21
N LEU A 410 8.43 -8.60 3.63
CA LEU A 410 7.25 -7.75 3.77
C LEU A 410 6.28 -8.33 4.80
N ASN A 411 5.70 -7.46 5.64
CA ASN A 411 4.57 -7.83 6.47
C ASN A 411 3.30 -7.95 5.62
N ILE A 412 2.44 -8.88 5.98
CA ILE A 412 1.14 -9.10 5.33
C ILE A 412 0.05 -8.74 6.32
N THR A 413 -0.94 -7.97 5.87
CA THR A 413 -2.18 -7.73 6.63
C THR A 413 -3.35 -8.13 5.76
N ALA A 414 -4.48 -8.41 6.40
CA ALA A 414 -5.72 -8.71 5.71
C ALA A 414 -6.89 -8.03 6.42
N LEU A 415 -7.88 -7.62 5.66
CA LEU A 415 -9.19 -7.24 6.19
C LEU A 415 -10.26 -8.07 5.50
N HIS A 416 -11.48 -8.06 6.05
CA HIS A 416 -12.61 -8.67 5.37
C HIS A 416 -13.80 -7.72 5.29
N SER A 417 -14.57 -7.90 4.22
CA SER A 417 -15.80 -7.16 3.99
C SER A 417 -16.97 -8.13 3.85
N VAL A 418 -18.08 -7.81 4.51
CA VAL A 418 -19.32 -8.58 4.43
C VAL A 418 -19.94 -8.37 3.05
N THR A 419 -20.19 -9.47 2.33
CA THR A 419 -20.70 -9.46 0.94
C THR A 419 -22.22 -9.52 0.85
N THR A 420 -22.87 -10.03 1.89
CA THR A 420 -24.33 -10.02 2.05
C THR A 420 -24.76 -8.86 2.95
N ASP A 421 -26.08 -8.66 3.11
CA ASP A 421 -26.70 -7.49 3.76
C ASP A 421 -25.83 -6.83 4.85
N GLY A 422 -25.51 -5.55 4.63
CA GLY A 422 -24.83 -4.73 5.62
C GLY A 422 -23.37 -4.38 5.36
N ARG A 423 -22.74 -4.76 4.23
CA ARG A 423 -21.51 -4.18 3.60
C ARG A 423 -20.35 -3.68 4.52
N ASN A 424 -20.24 -4.17 5.75
CA ASN A 424 -19.27 -3.71 6.73
C ASN A 424 -17.86 -4.15 6.32
N THR A 425 -16.85 -3.34 6.64
CA THR A 425 -15.44 -3.69 6.50
C THR A 425 -14.79 -3.72 7.88
N SER A 426 -14.02 -4.77 8.16
CA SER A 426 -13.23 -4.90 9.38
C SER A 426 -12.00 -3.99 9.37
N ALA A 427 -11.43 -3.77 10.55
CA ALA A 427 -10.05 -3.32 10.64
C ALA A 427 -9.08 -4.36 10.05
N PHE A 428 -7.83 -3.93 9.78
CA PHE A 428 -6.78 -4.84 9.35
C PHE A 428 -6.43 -5.83 10.46
N SER A 429 -6.00 -7.02 10.05
CA SER A 429 -5.42 -8.02 10.93
C SER A 429 -4.10 -7.50 11.52
N ALA A 430 -3.69 -8.09 12.64
CA ALA A 430 -2.31 -8.01 13.09
C ALA A 430 -1.35 -8.38 11.93
N PRO A 431 -0.22 -7.67 11.77
CA PRO A 431 0.72 -7.94 10.69
C PRO A 431 1.34 -9.33 10.84
N PHE A 432 1.24 -10.13 9.78
CA PHE A 432 1.92 -11.40 9.65
C PHE A 432 3.28 -11.16 8.99
N ALA A 433 4.35 -11.27 9.79
CA ALA A 433 5.70 -11.21 9.27
C ALA A 433 6.04 -12.52 8.56
N SER A 434 6.18 -12.49 7.23
CA SER A 434 6.81 -13.59 6.50
C SER A 434 8.33 -13.54 6.73
N ALA A 435 8.80 -14.14 7.82
CA ALA A 435 10.25 -14.33 8.03
C ALA A 435 10.77 -15.37 7.03
N PRO A 436 11.95 -15.20 6.40
CA PRO A 436 12.54 -16.22 5.52
C PRO A 436 12.55 -17.59 6.21
N GLY A 437 12.18 -18.64 5.48
CA GLY A 437 12.27 -20.01 5.98
C GLY A 437 13.73 -20.37 6.28
N VAL A 438 13.96 -21.41 7.08
CA VAL A 438 15.30 -21.94 7.39
C VAL A 438 15.46 -23.32 6.77
N PHE A 439 16.55 -23.53 6.03
CA PHE A 439 16.94 -24.86 5.60
C PHE A 439 17.53 -25.65 6.76
N ILE A 440 16.93 -26.79 7.08
CA ILE A 440 17.43 -27.74 8.06
C ILE A 440 17.74 -29.06 7.34
N PRO A 441 19.02 -29.41 7.14
CA PRO A 441 19.38 -30.73 6.63
C PRO A 441 19.15 -31.78 7.71
N ASP A 442 18.76 -32.99 7.29
CA ASP A 442 18.65 -34.18 8.16
C ASP A 442 20.01 -34.59 8.75
N SER A 443 21.10 -34.13 8.13
CA SER A 443 22.46 -34.16 8.68
C SER A 443 23.31 -32.98 8.21
N SER A 444 24.14 -32.41 9.10
CA SER A 444 25.17 -31.45 8.70
C SER A 444 26.44 -32.13 8.14
N TYR A 445 26.44 -33.46 8.04
CA TYR A 445 27.62 -34.28 7.76
C TYR A 445 27.29 -35.57 7.00
N LEU A 446 28.02 -35.83 5.90
CA LEU A 446 28.00 -37.11 5.19
C LEU A 446 29.35 -37.81 5.33
N ASN A 447 29.35 -38.97 6.00
CA ASN A 447 30.53 -39.82 6.12
C ASN A 447 30.40 -41.07 5.25
N PHE A 448 31.23 -41.15 4.23
CA PHE A 448 31.28 -42.29 3.31
C PHE A 448 32.09 -43.47 3.88
N GLY A 449 32.81 -43.27 4.99
CA GLY A 449 33.64 -44.30 5.61
C GLY A 449 34.82 -44.73 4.73
N ASN A 450 35.22 -45.99 4.85
CA ASN A 450 36.31 -46.58 4.09
C ASN A 450 35.80 -47.15 2.77
N ILE A 451 36.16 -46.49 1.66
CA ILE A 451 35.83 -46.94 0.31
C ILE A 451 37.12 -47.35 -0.39
N ILE A 452 37.11 -48.55 -0.96
CA ILE A 452 38.24 -49.10 -1.70
C ILE A 452 38.58 -48.17 -2.88
N VAL A 453 39.86 -47.88 -3.10
CA VAL A 453 40.30 -47.04 -4.23
C VAL A 453 39.83 -47.64 -5.55
N GLY A 454 39.09 -46.85 -6.34
CA GLY A 454 38.46 -47.26 -7.59
C GLY A 454 36.95 -47.59 -7.49
N ASP A 455 36.48 -47.95 -6.30
CA ASP A 455 35.06 -48.14 -6.00
C ASP A 455 34.37 -46.82 -5.63
N SER A 456 33.04 -46.83 -5.50
CA SER A 456 32.27 -45.65 -5.14
C SER A 456 31.11 -45.97 -4.20
N LEU A 457 30.82 -45.06 -3.28
CA LEU A 457 29.59 -45.07 -2.48
C LEU A 457 28.79 -43.79 -2.73
N THR A 458 27.48 -43.94 -2.87
CA THR A 458 26.54 -42.81 -2.96
C THR A 458 25.70 -42.76 -1.69
N LEU A 459 25.63 -41.59 -1.07
CA LEU A 459 24.77 -41.30 0.07
C LEU A 459 23.74 -40.22 -0.31
N MET A 460 22.63 -40.21 0.40
CA MET A 460 21.55 -39.24 0.25
C MET A 460 21.58 -38.28 1.43
N ILE A 461 21.20 -37.03 1.19
CA ILE A 461 20.86 -36.06 2.23
C ILE A 461 19.57 -35.35 1.86
N GLU A 462 18.76 -35.03 2.86
CA GLU A 462 17.51 -34.29 2.69
C GLU A 462 17.57 -32.99 3.49
N ALA A 463 17.23 -31.86 2.87
CA ALA A 463 17.05 -30.59 3.57
C ALA A 463 15.59 -30.17 3.51
N ALA A 464 14.99 -29.94 4.68
CA ALA A 464 13.64 -29.42 4.79
C ALA A 464 13.67 -27.90 5.00
N VAL A 465 12.78 -27.18 4.34
CA VAL A 465 12.50 -25.78 4.69
C VAL A 465 11.54 -25.76 5.88
N THR A 466 11.86 -24.98 6.88
CA THR A 466 11.02 -24.82 8.08
C THR A 466 10.78 -23.35 8.40
N GLY A 467 9.64 -23.01 9.00
CA GLY A 467 9.27 -21.63 9.35
C GLY A 467 8.40 -20.95 8.29
N ASN A 468 8.02 -19.70 8.50
CA ASN A 468 6.95 -19.03 7.74
C ASN A 468 7.40 -18.36 6.43
N GLY A 469 8.45 -18.85 5.76
CA GLY A 469 9.01 -18.12 4.62
C GLY A 469 9.56 -18.94 3.47
N ILE A 470 9.93 -18.17 2.47
CA ILE A 470 10.40 -18.59 1.16
C ILE A 470 11.93 -18.53 1.14
N ILE A 471 12.58 -19.61 0.74
CA ILE A 471 14.03 -19.61 0.54
C ILE A 471 14.35 -19.49 -0.94
N THR A 472 14.95 -18.38 -1.35
CA THR A 472 15.55 -18.27 -2.69
C THR A 472 16.96 -18.83 -2.67
N THR A 473 17.31 -19.64 -3.67
CA THR A 473 18.64 -20.23 -3.77
C THR A 473 19.39 -19.69 -4.98
N GLU A 474 20.66 -19.34 -4.79
CA GLU A 474 21.60 -19.08 -5.89
C GLU A 474 22.83 -19.94 -5.61
N GLY A 475 22.80 -21.22 -5.99
CA GLY A 475 23.83 -22.18 -5.62
C GLY A 475 24.44 -22.89 -6.82
N THR A 476 25.74 -22.68 -7.04
CA THR A 476 26.60 -23.62 -7.78
C THR A 476 27.22 -24.58 -6.77
N LEU A 477 27.05 -25.89 -6.96
CA LEU A 477 27.75 -26.89 -6.17
C LEU A 477 29.21 -26.92 -6.61
N ASP A 478 30.11 -26.50 -5.72
CA ASP A 478 31.56 -26.60 -5.91
C ASP A 478 32.06 -27.86 -5.20
N PHE A 479 32.74 -28.74 -5.95
CA PHE A 479 33.29 -30.00 -5.44
C PHE A 479 34.77 -30.13 -5.80
N GLU A 480 35.53 -30.77 -4.92
CA GLU A 480 36.82 -31.35 -5.27
C GLU A 480 36.66 -32.64 -6.09
N SER A 481 37.70 -33.02 -6.85
CA SER A 481 37.67 -34.09 -7.88
C SER A 481 37.22 -35.51 -7.45
N MET A 482 37.08 -35.80 -6.14
CA MET A 482 36.68 -37.12 -5.63
C MET A 482 35.27 -37.18 -5.06
N PHE A 483 34.64 -36.02 -4.84
CA PHE A 483 33.23 -35.88 -4.48
C PHE A 483 32.46 -35.35 -5.69
N ARG A 484 31.23 -35.81 -5.88
CA ARG A 484 30.36 -35.24 -6.91
C ARG A 484 28.89 -35.44 -6.57
N GLY A 485 28.08 -34.48 -6.98
CA GLY A 485 26.64 -34.66 -7.07
C GLY A 485 26.28 -35.58 -8.24
N ILE A 486 25.35 -36.51 -8.03
CA ILE A 486 24.90 -37.49 -9.04
C ILE A 486 23.48 -37.21 -9.52
N SER A 487 22.59 -36.75 -8.63
CA SER A 487 21.20 -36.38 -8.94
C SER A 487 20.61 -35.53 -7.82
N GLY A 488 19.58 -34.73 -8.11
CA GLY A 488 18.97 -33.82 -7.13
C GLY A 488 19.92 -32.68 -6.71
N THR A 489 20.79 -32.29 -7.64
CA THR A 489 21.85 -31.29 -7.45
C THR A 489 21.47 -29.92 -8.00
N GLU A 490 20.31 -29.84 -8.65
CA GLU A 490 19.66 -28.61 -9.05
C GLU A 490 18.71 -28.23 -7.91
N PHE A 491 19.03 -27.15 -7.22
CA PHE A 491 18.13 -26.58 -6.21
C PHE A 491 17.11 -25.71 -6.92
N PRO A 492 15.83 -25.75 -6.53
CA PRO A 492 14.86 -24.83 -7.08
C PRO A 492 15.27 -23.39 -6.71
N ASP A 493 15.04 -22.44 -7.61
CA ASP A 493 15.29 -21.02 -7.37
C ASP A 493 14.53 -20.51 -6.14
N THR A 494 13.49 -21.23 -5.71
CA THR A 494 12.61 -20.90 -4.58
C THR A 494 12.12 -22.17 -3.88
N SER A 495 12.12 -22.21 -2.54
CA SER A 495 11.58 -23.33 -1.74
C SER A 495 10.70 -22.86 -0.58
N PHE A 496 9.66 -23.63 -0.24
CA PHE A 496 8.60 -23.26 0.69
C PHE A 496 8.58 -24.12 1.95
N ASN A 497 7.99 -23.62 3.04
CA ASN A 497 7.86 -24.33 4.30
C ASN A 497 7.29 -25.75 4.13
N GLY A 498 8.00 -26.75 4.66
CA GLY A 498 7.63 -28.16 4.56
C GLY A 498 8.13 -28.86 3.29
N GLU A 499 8.64 -28.13 2.31
CA GLU A 499 9.30 -28.74 1.16
C GLU A 499 10.62 -29.39 1.56
N LYS A 500 10.93 -30.49 0.89
CA LYS A 500 12.13 -31.29 1.07
C LYS A 500 12.92 -31.30 -0.22
N ILE A 501 14.20 -30.98 -0.10
CA ILE A 501 15.16 -31.08 -1.20
C ILE A 501 16.05 -32.27 -0.92
N THR A 502 16.11 -33.21 -1.87
CA THR A 502 16.91 -34.43 -1.75
C THR A 502 18.09 -34.37 -2.72
N GLY A 503 19.31 -34.46 -2.19
CA GLY A 503 20.53 -34.54 -2.98
C GLY A 503 21.23 -35.89 -2.82
N TYR A 504 21.77 -36.41 -3.92
CA TYR A 504 22.55 -37.66 -3.93
C TYR A 504 24.01 -37.35 -4.26
N PHE A 505 24.90 -37.69 -3.33
CA PHE A 505 26.32 -37.35 -3.40
C PHE A 505 27.15 -38.63 -3.38
N GLN A 506 28.16 -38.68 -4.25
CA GLN A 506 29.04 -39.82 -4.39
C GLN A 506 30.47 -39.47 -4.00
N PHE A 507 31.12 -40.40 -3.30
CA PHE A 507 32.56 -40.40 -3.08
C PHE A 507 33.19 -41.55 -3.88
N LYS A 508 34.19 -41.23 -4.71
CA LYS A 508 34.96 -42.19 -5.50
C LYS A 508 36.46 -41.91 -5.35
N PRO A 509 37.14 -42.51 -4.36
CA PRO A 509 38.56 -42.25 -4.13
C PRO A 509 39.42 -42.82 -5.25
N THR A 510 40.34 -41.99 -5.76
CA THR A 510 41.35 -42.39 -6.77
C THR A 510 42.74 -42.60 -6.16
N THR A 511 42.94 -42.21 -4.90
CA THR A 511 44.17 -42.39 -4.14
C THR A 511 43.85 -42.77 -2.69
N PHE A 512 44.84 -43.31 -1.97
CA PHE A 512 44.67 -43.70 -0.57
C PHE A 512 44.70 -42.47 0.35
N GLY A 513 43.94 -42.55 1.45
CA GLY A 513 43.93 -41.52 2.49
C GLY A 513 42.56 -40.88 2.69
N THR A 514 42.51 -39.94 3.64
CA THR A 514 41.26 -39.27 4.04
C THR A 514 41.07 -38.00 3.23
N PHE A 515 39.86 -37.83 2.69
CA PHE A 515 39.44 -36.67 1.91
C PHE A 515 38.24 -36.01 2.57
N SER A 516 38.15 -34.69 2.43
CA SER A 516 37.05 -33.89 2.99
C SER A 516 36.67 -32.78 2.04
N ASP A 517 35.39 -32.44 1.99
CA ASP A 517 34.87 -31.36 1.15
C ASP A 517 33.62 -30.73 1.82
N THR A 518 33.02 -29.70 1.21
CA THR A 518 31.86 -29.00 1.76
C THR A 518 30.90 -28.58 0.66
N ILE A 519 29.67 -29.10 0.72
CA ILE A 519 28.54 -28.59 -0.06
C ILE A 519 28.17 -27.22 0.51
N ARG A 520 28.07 -26.20 -0.37
CA ARG A 520 27.63 -24.85 -0.03
C ARG A 520 26.40 -24.48 -0.84
N LEU A 521 25.35 -24.04 -0.18
CA LEU A 521 24.13 -23.53 -0.81
C LEU A 521 23.86 -22.11 -0.31
N THR A 522 24.13 -21.12 -1.15
CA THR A 522 23.81 -19.71 -0.87
C THR A 522 22.30 -19.52 -0.94
N ASN A 523 21.74 -18.82 0.05
CA ASN A 523 20.31 -18.62 0.18
C ASN A 523 19.98 -17.34 0.97
N ASN A 524 18.71 -16.98 1.09
CA ASN A 524 18.25 -15.78 1.83
C ASN A 524 17.81 -16.07 3.28
N SER A 525 18.03 -17.27 3.82
CA SER A 525 17.71 -17.61 5.22
C SER A 525 18.74 -17.06 6.21
N SER A 526 18.44 -17.17 7.51
CA SER A 526 19.40 -16.90 8.60
C SER A 526 20.60 -17.86 8.61
N VAL A 527 20.53 -18.98 7.89
CA VAL A 527 21.60 -19.98 7.73
C VAL A 527 22.14 -19.91 6.29
N ASN A 528 22.77 -18.78 5.98
CA ASN A 528 23.38 -18.52 4.67
C ASN A 528 24.92 -18.36 4.77
N PRO A 529 25.71 -19.09 3.96
CA PRO A 529 25.30 -20.25 3.15
C PRO A 529 25.03 -21.47 4.03
N LEU A 530 24.09 -22.32 3.62
CA LEU A 530 23.93 -23.66 4.18
C LEU A 530 25.17 -24.48 3.85
N LYS A 531 25.78 -25.11 4.86
CA LYS A 531 26.99 -25.93 4.73
C LYS A 531 26.73 -27.36 5.18
N ILE A 532 27.10 -28.32 4.34
CA ILE A 532 27.13 -29.75 4.68
C ILE A 532 28.55 -30.26 4.43
N TYR A 533 29.15 -30.85 5.46
CA TYR A 533 30.52 -31.35 5.39
C TYR A 533 30.57 -32.80 4.87
N LEU A 534 31.52 -33.09 3.99
CA LEU A 534 31.75 -34.41 3.40
C LEU A 534 33.07 -35.00 3.92
N GLN A 535 33.09 -36.31 4.18
CA GLN A 535 34.32 -37.05 4.48
C GLN A 535 34.27 -38.46 3.91
N GLY A 536 35.39 -38.92 3.35
CA GLY A 536 35.58 -40.32 2.96
C GLY A 536 37.06 -40.71 3.01
N ASN A 537 37.33 -42.01 3.15
CA ASN A 537 38.69 -42.53 3.17
C ASN A 537 38.91 -43.54 2.04
N GLY A 538 39.88 -43.26 1.18
CA GLY A 538 40.38 -44.20 0.17
C GLY A 538 41.17 -45.32 0.84
N ALA A 539 40.57 -46.50 0.92
CA ALA A 539 41.14 -47.67 1.56
C ALA A 539 41.85 -48.59 0.55
N PRO A 540 42.89 -49.33 0.98
CA PRO A 540 43.50 -50.37 0.16
C PRO A 540 42.56 -51.57 0.00
N GLY A 541 42.77 -52.29 -1.11
CA GLY A 541 42.28 -53.65 -1.25
C GLY A 541 43.01 -54.62 -0.31
N THR A 542 42.80 -55.91 -0.51
CA THR A 542 43.47 -56.94 0.29
C THR A 542 44.54 -57.65 -0.54
N LEU A 543 45.78 -57.69 -0.04
CA LEU A 543 46.84 -58.48 -0.65
C LEU A 543 46.66 -59.96 -0.29
N VAL A 544 46.63 -60.83 -1.29
CA VAL A 544 46.44 -62.27 -1.13
C VAL A 544 47.57 -63.03 -1.84
N ALA A 545 48.02 -64.12 -1.22
CA ALA A 545 48.96 -65.05 -1.83
C ALA A 545 48.22 -66.30 -2.31
N SER A 546 48.66 -66.89 -3.42
CA SER A 546 48.11 -68.12 -3.98
C SER A 546 48.26 -69.34 -3.06
N ALA A 547 49.13 -69.26 -2.06
CA ALA A 547 49.30 -70.24 -1.00
C ALA A 547 49.88 -69.57 0.26
N SER A 548 49.37 -69.94 1.44
CA SER A 548 49.92 -69.52 2.74
C SER A 548 51.06 -70.42 3.24
N THR A 549 51.31 -71.55 2.56
CA THR A 549 52.42 -72.47 2.83
C THR A 549 52.81 -73.15 1.54
N VAL A 550 54.12 -73.29 1.31
CA VAL A 550 54.66 -74.00 0.15
C VAL A 550 55.67 -75.04 0.63
N ASN A 551 55.51 -76.27 0.16
CA ASN A 551 56.43 -77.36 0.43
C ASN A 551 57.43 -77.49 -0.73
N PHE A 552 58.72 -77.55 -0.41
CA PHE A 552 59.80 -77.75 -1.38
C PHE A 552 60.16 -79.24 -1.55
N GLY A 553 59.59 -80.13 -0.75
CA GLY A 553 59.92 -81.55 -0.74
C GLY A 553 61.33 -81.82 -0.20
N ASN A 554 61.87 -82.99 -0.52
CA ASN A 554 63.23 -83.37 -0.14
C ASN A 554 64.23 -82.85 -1.19
N ILE A 555 65.11 -81.94 -0.78
CA ILE A 555 66.19 -81.40 -1.63
C ILE A 555 67.54 -81.96 -1.16
N LEU A 556 68.40 -82.35 -2.10
CA LEU A 556 69.73 -82.86 -1.80
C LEU A 556 70.61 -81.77 -1.19
N VAL A 557 71.50 -82.15 -0.26
CA VAL A 557 72.36 -81.19 0.46
C VAL A 557 73.32 -80.50 -0.52
N GLY A 558 73.23 -79.18 -0.60
CA GLY A 558 74.02 -78.35 -1.52
C GLY A 558 73.26 -77.92 -2.78
N ASP A 559 72.11 -78.51 -3.07
CA ASP A 559 71.25 -78.15 -4.20
C ASP A 559 70.15 -77.14 -3.77
N SER A 560 69.61 -76.42 -4.75
CA SER A 560 68.49 -75.47 -4.57
C SER A 560 67.30 -75.84 -5.45
N SER A 561 66.08 -75.65 -4.94
CA SER A 561 64.84 -75.77 -5.70
C SER A 561 64.01 -74.49 -5.58
N THR A 562 63.28 -74.16 -6.63
CA THR A 562 62.47 -72.93 -6.71
C THR A 562 61.00 -73.29 -6.75
N GLN A 563 60.20 -72.58 -5.96
CA GLN A 563 58.75 -72.64 -6.00
C GLN A 563 58.18 -71.25 -6.27
N THR A 564 57.02 -71.20 -6.93
CA THR A 564 56.36 -69.93 -7.28
C THR A 564 55.16 -69.68 -6.39
N ILE A 565 55.13 -68.54 -5.72
CA ILE A 565 53.95 -67.98 -5.05
C ILE A 565 53.47 -66.80 -5.88
N ARG A 566 52.20 -66.81 -6.28
CA ARG A 566 51.59 -65.65 -6.93
C ARG A 566 50.98 -64.77 -5.85
N MET A 567 51.32 -63.49 -5.85
CA MET A 567 50.63 -62.48 -5.04
C MET A 567 49.73 -61.67 -5.96
N PHE A 568 48.52 -61.41 -5.51
CA PHE A 568 47.53 -60.64 -6.24
C PHE A 568 46.67 -59.87 -5.24
N THR A 569 45.99 -58.84 -5.70
CA THR A 569 45.10 -58.05 -4.85
C THR A 569 43.65 -58.44 -5.11
N ASN A 570 42.88 -58.62 -4.04
CA ASN A 570 41.43 -58.74 -4.10
C ASN A 570 40.80 -57.41 -3.73
N ASN A 571 39.76 -57.03 -4.46
CA ASN A 571 38.93 -55.85 -4.19
C ASN A 571 39.78 -54.57 -4.08
N GLY A 572 40.50 -54.22 -5.14
CA GLY A 572 41.21 -52.93 -5.27
C GLY A 572 42.72 -52.97 -5.08
N PRO A 573 43.40 -51.84 -5.33
CA PRO A 573 44.86 -51.75 -5.31
C PRO A 573 45.44 -51.76 -3.89
N VAL A 574 46.70 -52.20 -3.77
CA VAL A 574 47.46 -52.22 -2.52
C VAL A 574 48.85 -51.64 -2.74
N VAL A 575 49.26 -50.68 -1.90
CA VAL A 575 50.63 -50.12 -1.92
C VAL A 575 51.62 -51.13 -1.38
N LEU A 576 52.72 -51.36 -2.12
CA LEU A 576 53.80 -52.26 -1.74
C LEU A 576 55.15 -51.54 -1.55
N ASP A 577 55.21 -50.21 -1.66
CA ASP A 577 56.43 -49.38 -1.57
C ASP A 577 57.29 -49.65 -0.31
N SER A 578 56.67 -50.04 0.81
CA SER A 578 57.37 -50.42 2.04
C SER A 578 57.35 -51.93 2.35
N ALA A 579 56.86 -52.75 1.42
CA ALA A 579 56.78 -54.19 1.59
C ALA A 579 58.18 -54.80 1.68
N LYS A 580 58.41 -55.59 2.72
CA LYS A 580 59.66 -56.31 2.92
C LYS A 580 59.38 -57.79 2.90
N PHE A 581 60.12 -58.51 2.07
CA PHE A 581 60.20 -59.95 2.23
C PHE A 581 61.14 -60.28 3.39
N ILE A 582 60.66 -61.10 4.31
CA ILE A 582 61.44 -61.56 5.46
C ILE A 582 61.66 -63.06 5.29
N PHE A 583 62.92 -63.47 5.27
CA PHE A 583 63.31 -64.87 5.08
C PHE A 583 64.11 -65.38 6.28
N GLY A 584 64.01 -66.69 6.53
CA GLY A 584 64.97 -67.41 7.37
C GLY A 584 66.26 -67.72 6.60
N THR A 585 67.30 -68.18 7.29
CA THR A 585 68.67 -68.35 6.74
C THR A 585 68.82 -69.33 5.58
N HIS A 586 67.79 -70.11 5.26
CA HIS A 586 67.81 -71.14 4.21
C HIS A 586 66.86 -70.85 3.05
N PHE A 587 66.20 -69.69 3.05
CA PHE A 587 65.29 -69.28 1.97
C PHE A 587 65.77 -67.96 1.39
N MET A 588 65.63 -67.82 0.08
CA MET A 588 65.93 -66.58 -0.62
C MET A 588 64.92 -66.35 -1.75
N LEU A 589 64.71 -65.07 -2.09
CA LEU A 589 63.95 -64.67 -3.27
C LEU A 589 64.91 -64.56 -4.45
N ALA A 590 64.51 -65.06 -5.62
CA ALA A 590 65.15 -64.69 -6.88
C ALA A 590 64.80 -63.22 -7.20
N ASP A 591 65.70 -62.48 -7.87
CA ASP A 591 65.56 -61.04 -8.12
C ASP A 591 64.12 -60.64 -8.54
N LEU A 592 63.48 -59.85 -7.69
CA LEU A 592 62.13 -59.35 -7.88
C LEU A 592 62.08 -57.87 -7.55
N THR A 593 61.68 -57.05 -8.51
CA THR A 593 61.31 -55.65 -8.27
C THR A 593 59.81 -55.60 -8.04
N LEU A 594 59.38 -55.20 -6.84
CA LEU A 594 57.96 -54.96 -6.58
C LEU A 594 57.52 -53.66 -7.26
N PRO A 595 56.30 -53.59 -7.81
CA PRO A 595 55.71 -52.32 -8.17
C PRO A 595 55.38 -51.52 -6.90
N ASP A 596 55.41 -50.20 -6.99
CA ASP A 596 55.05 -49.32 -5.86
C ASP A 596 53.59 -49.56 -5.41
N THR A 597 52.70 -49.89 -6.34
CA THR A 597 51.30 -50.29 -6.10
C THR A 597 50.95 -51.49 -6.97
N LEU A 598 50.35 -52.51 -6.36
CA LEU A 598 49.80 -53.66 -7.06
C LEU A 598 48.31 -53.42 -7.31
N PHE A 599 47.89 -53.50 -8.57
CA PHE A 599 46.50 -53.38 -9.00
C PHE A 599 45.88 -54.77 -9.25
N VAL A 600 44.55 -54.83 -9.24
CA VAL A 600 43.73 -56.06 -9.41
C VAL A 600 43.99 -56.76 -10.73
#